data_AF-A0A9E6EV39-F1
#
_entry.id   AF-A0A9E6EV39-F1
#
_cell.length_a   1.000
_cell.length_b   1.000
_cell.length_c   1.000
_cell.angle_alpha   90.00
_cell.angle_beta   90.00
_cell.angle_gamma   90.00
#
_symmetry.space_group_name_H-M   'P 1'
#
loop_
_entity.id
_entity.type
_entity.pdbx_description
1 polymer ?
#
loop_
_entity_poly.entity_id
_entity_poly.type
_entity_poly.pdbx_seq_one_letter_code
_entity_poly.pdbx_strand_id
1 'polypeptide(L)'
;MTNIENSVKEICGKYSKSPMRLMDILTEVQKEFRHIPCEAVNIISKELNLSKVDVEQTVSFYHFFTCKPLGKYAVYLNDSAVAKMMGRDEIAKTFEKEAGCKFGEKTGDDLIGLY
;
A
#
# COMPACT_ATOMS: atom_id res chain seq x y z
N MET A 1 2.27 10.02 -22.64
CA MET A 1 3.25 9.14 -21.98
C MET A 1 3.17 9.41 -20.49
N THR A 2 2.95 8.35 -19.74
CA THR A 2 2.08 8.23 -18.57
C THR A 2 2.66 8.93 -17.33
N ASN A 3 1.83 9.71 -16.63
CA ASN A 3 2.18 10.41 -15.37
C ASN A 3 2.93 9.48 -14.38
N ILE A 4 2.53 8.22 -14.32
CA ILE A 4 3.15 7.18 -13.48
C ILE A 4 4.64 6.97 -13.82
N GLU A 5 5.01 6.88 -15.10
CA GLU A 5 6.39 6.59 -15.48
C GLU A 5 7.37 7.67 -15.00
N ASN A 6 7.01 8.94 -15.23
CA ASN A 6 7.85 10.06 -14.82
C ASN A 6 7.94 10.16 -13.30
N SER A 7 6.82 10.05 -12.58
CA SER A 7 6.81 10.11 -11.12
C SER A 7 7.60 8.97 -10.49
N VAL A 8 7.47 7.73 -10.98
CA VAL A 8 8.24 6.59 -10.45
C VAL A 8 9.74 6.77 -10.70
N LYS A 9 10.15 7.23 -11.89
CA LYS A 9 11.55 7.54 -12.18
C LYS A 9 12.11 8.64 -11.28
N GLU A 10 11.32 9.68 -11.01
CA GLU A 10 11.69 10.75 -10.09
C GLU A 10 11.90 10.20 -8.67
N ILE A 11 10.96 9.39 -8.16
CA ILE A 11 11.08 8.72 -6.86
C ILE A 11 12.35 7.86 -6.81
N CYS A 12 12.58 6.99 -7.81
CA CYS A 12 13.81 6.20 -7.88
C CYS A 12 15.07 7.09 -7.87
N GLY A 13 15.02 8.24 -8.56
CA GLY A 13 16.09 9.23 -8.59
C GLY A 13 16.40 9.85 -7.22
N LYS A 14 15.38 10.16 -6.40
CA LYS A 14 15.56 10.70 -5.03
C LYS A 14 16.38 9.76 -4.13
N TYR A 15 16.31 8.47 -4.38
CA TYR A 15 17.04 7.43 -3.65
C TYR A 15 18.30 6.95 -4.39
N SER A 16 18.82 7.75 -5.32
CA SER A 16 20.00 7.43 -6.14
C SER A 16 19.90 6.09 -6.86
N LYS A 17 18.68 5.66 -7.18
CA LYS A 17 18.36 4.37 -7.81
C LYS A 17 18.97 3.16 -7.08
N SER A 18 19.14 3.27 -5.76
CA SER A 18 19.80 2.24 -4.97
C SER A 18 18.88 1.05 -4.71
N PRO A 19 19.27 -0.20 -5.07
CA PRO A 19 18.51 -1.40 -4.74
C PRO A 19 18.28 -1.59 -3.24
N MET A 20 19.22 -1.12 -2.40
CA MET A 20 19.11 -1.18 -0.93
C MET A 20 17.98 -0.30 -0.38
N ARG A 21 17.45 0.63 -1.20
CA ARG A 21 16.38 1.55 -0.85
C ARG A 21 15.03 1.13 -1.45
N LEU A 22 14.90 -0.10 -1.98
CA LEU A 22 13.67 -0.59 -2.62
C LEU A 22 12.42 -0.37 -1.76
N MET A 23 12.52 -0.68 -0.47
CA MET A 23 11.43 -0.50 0.50
C MET A 23 10.97 0.96 0.61
N ASP A 24 11.90 1.92 0.65
CA ASP A 24 11.57 3.35 0.71
C ASP A 24 10.93 3.83 -0.60
N ILE A 25 11.45 3.37 -1.74
CA ILE A 25 10.93 3.67 -3.07
C ILE A 25 9.48 3.17 -3.20
N LEU A 26 9.22 1.91 -2.84
CA LEU A 26 7.87 1.34 -2.87
C LEU A 26 6.92 2.08 -1.90
N THR A 27 7.44 2.54 -0.75
CA THR A 27 6.68 3.35 0.21
C THR A 27 6.28 4.70 -0.37
N GLU A 28 7.19 5.43 -1.03
CA GLU A 28 6.85 6.69 -1.71
C GLU A 28 5.91 6.48 -2.89
N VAL A 29 6.12 5.43 -3.70
CA VAL A 29 5.22 5.10 -4.81
C VAL A 29 3.81 4.82 -4.29
N GLN A 30 3.67 4.02 -3.22
CA GLN A 30 2.37 3.76 -2.62
C GLN A 30 1.75 5.02 -2.02
N LYS A 31 2.54 5.92 -1.43
CA LYS A 31 2.04 7.19 -0.90
C LYS A 31 1.48 8.09 -2.01
N GLU A 32 2.15 8.13 -3.17
CA GLU A 32 1.74 8.93 -4.32
C GLU A 32 0.47 8.36 -4.98
N PHE A 33 0.40 7.05 -5.18
CA PHE A 33 -0.68 6.41 -5.96
C PHE A 33 -1.74 5.70 -5.09
N ARG A 34 -1.58 5.67 -3.77
CA ARG A 34 -2.40 4.92 -2.79
C ARG A 34 -2.39 3.40 -2.95
N HIS A 35 -1.53 2.90 -3.82
CA HIS A 35 -1.23 1.49 -4.09
C HIS A 35 0.04 1.43 -4.94
N ILE A 36 0.53 0.24 -5.26
CA ILE A 36 1.66 0.03 -6.16
C ILE A 36 1.10 -0.46 -7.51
N PRO A 37 1.05 0.41 -8.54
CA PRO A 37 0.61 -0.01 -9.87
C PRO A 37 1.54 -1.07 -10.46
N CYS A 38 1.00 -2.02 -11.23
CA CYS A 38 1.82 -3.02 -11.93
C CYS A 38 2.86 -2.37 -12.88
N GLU A 39 2.55 -1.20 -13.45
CA GLU A 39 3.48 -0.42 -14.27
C GLU A 39 4.69 0.04 -13.44
N ALA A 40 4.48 0.48 -12.20
CA ALA A 40 5.53 0.94 -11.30
C ALA A 40 6.53 -0.18 -10.98
N VAL A 41 6.05 -1.41 -10.76
CA VAL A 41 6.92 -2.60 -10.54
C VAL A 41 7.91 -2.78 -11.70
N ASN A 42 7.43 -2.71 -12.95
CA ASN A 42 8.28 -2.86 -14.14
C ASN A 42 9.28 -1.71 -14.31
N ILE A 43 8.90 -0.49 -13.90
CA ILE A 43 9.79 0.68 -13.97
C ILE A 43 10.88 0.58 -12.90
N ILE A 44 10.50 0.28 -11.65
CA ILE A 44 11.43 0.12 -10.52
C ILE A 44 12.44 -0.99 -10.84
N SER A 45 12.00 -2.13 -11.36
CA SER A 45 12.93 -3.23 -11.70
C SER A 45 14.00 -2.77 -12.71
N LYS A 46 13.63 -1.95 -13.69
CA LYS A 46 14.56 -1.40 -14.68
C LYS A 46 15.48 -0.33 -14.07
N GLU A 47 14.93 0.62 -13.32
CA GLU A 47 15.69 1.72 -12.72
C GLU A 47 16.71 1.24 -11.69
N LEU A 48 16.41 0.18 -10.96
CA LEU A 48 17.27 -0.39 -9.92
C LEU A 48 18.10 -1.59 -10.41
N ASN A 49 17.96 -2.01 -11.67
CA ASN A 49 18.60 -3.20 -12.22
C ASN A 49 18.35 -4.47 -11.36
N LEU A 50 17.09 -4.67 -10.96
CA LEU A 50 16.60 -5.84 -10.23
C LEU A 50 15.75 -6.73 -11.14
N SER A 51 15.60 -8.01 -10.78
CA SER A 51 14.60 -8.82 -11.46
C SER A 51 13.20 -8.30 -11.10
N LYS A 52 12.26 -8.41 -12.04
CA LYS A 52 10.86 -8.07 -11.77
C LYS A 52 10.30 -8.85 -10.58
N VAL A 53 10.71 -10.13 -10.47
CA VAL A 53 10.27 -11.04 -9.41
C VAL A 53 10.73 -10.55 -8.04
N ASP A 54 11.94 -10.00 -7.90
CA ASP A 54 12.42 -9.48 -6.61
C ASP A 54 11.54 -8.31 -6.10
N VAL A 55 11.11 -7.44 -7.02
CA VAL A 55 10.21 -6.32 -6.70
C VAL A 55 8.82 -6.85 -6.34
N GLU A 56 8.27 -7.76 -7.14
CA GLU A 56 6.96 -8.38 -6.87
C GLU A 56 6.94 -9.14 -5.55
N GLN A 57 7.99 -9.91 -5.25
CA GLN A 57 8.13 -10.64 -3.99
C GLN A 57 8.16 -9.67 -2.81
N THR A 58 8.93 -8.58 -2.91
CA THR A 58 8.96 -7.55 -1.87
C THR A 58 7.57 -6.94 -1.63
N VAL A 59 6.85 -6.61 -2.70
CA VAL A 59 5.47 -6.08 -2.61
C VAL A 59 4.52 -7.09 -1.97
N SER A 60 4.63 -8.38 -2.32
CA SER A 60 3.76 -9.43 -1.80
C SER A 60 4.08 -9.86 -0.36
N PHE A 61 5.35 -9.74 0.05
CA PHE A 61 5.82 -10.20 1.36
C PHE A 61 5.37 -9.27 2.48
N TYR A 62 5.38 -7.97 2.23
CA TYR A 62 5.05 -6.96 3.24
C TYR A 62 3.57 -6.56 3.18
N HIS A 63 2.82 -6.87 4.23
CA HIS A 63 1.37 -6.66 4.31
C HIS A 63 0.91 -5.20 4.08
N PHE A 64 1.74 -4.20 4.40
CA PHE A 64 1.37 -2.80 4.21
C PHE A 64 1.42 -2.37 2.73
N PHE A 65 2.06 -3.14 1.84
CA PHE A 65 2.02 -2.88 0.41
C PHE A 65 0.80 -3.54 -0.23
N THR A 66 0.21 -2.86 -1.20
CA THR A 66 -0.94 -3.38 -1.94
C THR A 66 -0.89 -3.00 -3.41
N CYS A 67 -1.32 -3.92 -4.27
CA CYS A 67 -1.55 -3.67 -5.70
C CYS A 67 -2.96 -3.12 -5.96
N LYS A 68 -3.84 -3.10 -4.95
CA LYS A 68 -5.21 -2.59 -5.05
C LYS A 68 -5.31 -1.20 -4.42
N PRO A 69 -6.02 -0.24 -5.05
CA PRO A 69 -6.21 1.10 -4.50
C PRO A 69 -6.85 1.08 -3.12
N LEU A 70 -6.15 1.64 -2.13
CA LEU A 70 -6.71 1.86 -0.79
C LEU A 70 -7.65 3.07 -0.78
N GLY A 71 -8.51 3.13 0.24
CA GLY A 71 -9.14 4.38 0.63
C GLY A 71 -8.08 5.44 0.95
N LYS A 72 -8.41 6.73 0.78
CA LYS A 72 -7.50 7.85 1.13
C LYS A 72 -6.98 7.74 2.57
N TYR A 73 -7.83 7.27 3.47
CA TYR A 73 -7.53 6.94 4.85
C TYR A 73 -7.67 5.44 5.05
N ALA A 74 -6.54 4.73 5.06
CA ALA A 74 -6.49 3.31 5.39
C ALA A 74 -6.45 3.13 6.91
N VAL A 75 -7.49 2.52 7.45
CA VAL A 75 -7.65 2.26 8.89
C VAL A 75 -7.33 0.79 9.14
N TYR A 76 -6.30 0.55 9.94
CA TYR A 76 -5.94 -0.80 10.39
C TYR A 76 -6.37 -0.99 11.84
N LEU A 77 -7.12 -2.07 12.12
CA LEU A 77 -7.51 -2.41 13.48
C LEU A 77 -6.60 -3.50 14.05
N ASN A 78 -6.03 -3.26 15.23
CA ASN A 78 -5.17 -4.24 15.88
C ASN A 78 -5.90 -5.58 16.10
N ASP A 79 -5.28 -6.67 15.65
CA ASP A 79 -5.84 -8.03 15.74
C ASP A 79 -5.07 -8.93 16.73
N SER A 80 -4.30 -8.34 17.65
CA SER A 80 -3.57 -9.11 18.66
C SER A 80 -4.54 -9.82 19.63
N ALA A 81 -4.05 -10.89 20.26
CA ALA A 81 -4.85 -11.63 21.24
C ALA A 81 -5.36 -10.73 22.38
N VAL A 82 -4.54 -9.78 22.84
CA VAL A 82 -4.92 -8.82 23.89
C VAL A 82 -6.06 -7.92 23.41
N ALA A 83 -5.99 -7.39 22.18
CA ALA A 83 -7.07 -6.58 21.63
C ALA A 83 -8.38 -7.38 21.54
N LYS A 84 -8.31 -8.64 21.08
CA LYS A 84 -9.48 -9.54 21.03
C LYS A 84 -10.09 -9.77 22.41
N MET A 85 -9.26 -10.01 23.44
CA MET A 85 -9.73 -10.16 24.82
C MET A 85 -10.38 -8.88 25.38
N MET A 86 -9.94 -7.71 24.91
CA MET A 86 -10.40 -6.40 25.37
C MET A 86 -11.53 -5.80 24.51
N GLY A 87 -12.28 -6.61 23.77
CA GLY A 87 -13.49 -6.17 23.04
C GLY A 87 -13.21 -5.52 21.68
N ARG A 88 -12.18 -5.98 20.97
CA ARG A 88 -11.89 -5.56 19.58
C ARG A 88 -13.11 -5.69 18.66
N ASP A 89 -13.91 -6.73 18.81
CA ASP A 89 -15.01 -7.03 17.87
C ASP A 89 -16.14 -6.00 17.97
N GLU A 90 -16.40 -5.47 19.16
CA GLU A 90 -17.32 -4.35 19.39
C GLU A 90 -16.81 -3.06 18.74
N ILE A 91 -15.50 -2.81 18.82
CA ILE A 91 -14.84 -1.70 18.14
C ILE A 91 -14.99 -1.89 16.62
N ALA A 92 -14.67 -3.07 16.08
CA ALA A 92 -14.78 -3.36 14.65
C ALA A 92 -16.20 -3.10 14.12
N LYS A 93 -17.23 -3.56 14.82
CA LYS A 93 -18.64 -3.30 14.46
C LYS A 93 -18.97 -1.81 14.44
N THR A 94 -18.40 -1.04 15.36
CA THR A 94 -18.58 0.41 15.41
C THR A 94 -17.94 1.08 14.20
N PHE A 95 -16.71 0.69 13.84
CA PHE A 95 -16.05 1.18 12.62
C PHE A 95 -16.87 0.88 11.37
N GLU A 96 -17.35 -0.36 11.21
CA GLU A 96 -18.16 -0.74 10.04
C GLU A 96 -19.46 0.06 9.94
N LYS A 97 -20.12 0.31 11.08
CA LYS A 97 -21.36 1.08 11.15
C LYS A 97 -21.13 2.54 10.76
N GLU A 98 -20.11 3.19 11.34
CA GLU A 98 -19.87 4.61 11.14
C GLU A 98 -19.21 4.90 9.77
N ALA A 99 -18.35 4.01 9.27
CA ALA A 99 -17.76 4.14 7.94
C ALA A 99 -18.74 3.74 6.82
N GLY A 100 -19.68 2.82 7.10
CA GLY A 100 -20.63 2.33 6.10
C GLY A 100 -20.04 1.30 5.12
N CYS A 101 -18.94 0.63 5.47
CA CYS A 101 -18.34 -0.48 4.72
C CYS A 101 -17.81 -1.57 5.68
N LYS A 102 -17.49 -2.76 5.17
CA LYS A 102 -16.92 -3.86 5.97
C LYS A 102 -15.40 -3.81 6.04
N PHE A 103 -14.81 -4.52 7.02
CA PHE A 103 -13.37 -4.81 6.97
C PHE A 103 -13.02 -5.61 5.71
N GLY A 104 -11.96 -5.18 5.01
CA GLY A 104 -11.59 -5.65 3.68
C GLY A 104 -12.16 -4.80 2.54
N GLU A 105 -13.00 -3.81 2.84
CA GLU A 105 -13.63 -2.93 1.87
C GLU A 105 -13.25 -1.46 2.10
N LYS A 106 -13.69 -0.60 1.18
CA LYS A 106 -13.62 0.85 1.31
C LYS A 106 -14.97 1.46 0.99
N THR A 107 -15.19 2.67 1.49
CA THR A 107 -16.40 3.45 1.24
C THR A 107 -16.55 3.76 -0.24
N GLY A 108 -17.80 3.94 -0.70
CA GLY A 108 -18.10 4.17 -2.13
C GLY A 108 -17.50 5.46 -2.71
N ASP A 109 -17.07 6.38 -1.86
CA ASP A 109 -16.39 7.64 -2.21
C ASP A 109 -14.85 7.53 -2.14
N ASP A 110 -14.30 6.34 -1.90
CA ASP A 110 -12.87 6.07 -1.77
C ASP A 110 -12.13 6.83 -0.65
N LEU A 111 -12.86 7.38 0.33
CA LEU A 111 -12.25 8.12 1.43
C LEU A 111 -11.71 7.20 2.52
N ILE A 112 -12.50 6.26 3.02
CA ILE A 112 -12.13 5.39 4.15
C ILE A 112 -12.01 3.95 3.66
N GLY A 113 -10.92 3.27 3.98
CA GLY A 113 -10.78 1.83 3.80
C GLY A 113 -10.54 1.17 5.16
N LEU A 114 -11.26 0.10 5.46
CA LEU A 114 -11.10 -0.68 6.69
C LEU A 114 -10.30 -1.94 6.37
N TYR A 115 -9.16 -2.12 7.03
CA TYR A 115 -8.21 -3.21 6.76
C TYR A 115 -7.79 -3.96 8.04
#